data_AF-A0A8T1UR99-F1
#
_entry.id   AF-A0A8T1UR99-F1
#
_cell.length_a   1.000
_cell.length_b   1.000
_cell.length_c   1.000
_cell.angle_alpha   90.00
_cell.angle_beta   90.00
_cell.angle_gamma   90.00
#
_symmetry.space_group_name_H-M   'P 1'
#
loop_
_entity.id
_entity.type
_entity.pdbx_description
1 polymer ?
#
loop_
_entity_poly.entity_id
_entity_poly.type
_entity_poly.pdbx_seq_one_letter_code
_entity_poly.pdbx_strand_id
1 'polypeptide(L)'
;MGCSERVLLCTWWIQALHLPRVREEGKVRGKCRGHGGGKQCTHSGCSRPARLRGKCHVHEETNCCAHPCCLNQAHFKDLCRAHGRNCSFKGCVKQSVSRGRCFEHGGGNRCTENGCTKQARFQTKCCSQRETPLD
;
A
#
# COMPACT_ATOMS: atom_id res chain seq x y z
N MET A 1 -10.08 34.98 -44.08
CA MET A 1 -11.20 34.74 -45.03
C MET A 1 -11.04 33.28 -45.45
N GLY A 2 -11.70 32.28 -44.88
CA GLY A 2 -13.14 32.07 -44.74
C GLY A 2 -13.46 30.79 -45.52
N CYS A 3 -13.45 29.63 -44.84
CA CYS A 3 -13.91 28.35 -45.38
C CYS A 3 -14.90 27.78 -44.37
N SER A 4 -16.18 28.16 -44.48
CA SER A 4 -17.22 27.48 -45.27
C SER A 4 -17.85 26.32 -44.49
N GLU A 5 -19.10 26.57 -44.11
CA GLU A 5 -20.04 25.74 -43.36
C GLU A 5 -20.39 24.39 -44.00
N ARG A 6 -20.50 23.34 -43.15
CA ARG A 6 -21.46 22.21 -43.16
C ARG A 6 -20.93 21.17 -42.16
N VAL A 7 -21.69 20.57 -41.24
CA VAL A 7 -23.03 20.01 -41.34
C VAL A 7 -23.60 19.96 -39.91
N LEU A 8 -24.85 20.39 -39.76
CA LEU A 8 -25.67 20.14 -38.57
C LEU A 8 -26.12 18.67 -38.55
N LEU A 9 -25.87 18.02 -37.41
CA LEU A 9 -26.75 17.08 -36.71
C LEU A 9 -27.24 15.83 -37.48
N CYS A 10 -26.70 14.67 -37.11
CA CYS A 10 -27.43 13.40 -37.11
C CYS A 10 -27.36 12.81 -35.71
N THR A 11 -28.35 13.14 -34.90
CA THR A 11 -28.68 12.40 -33.69
C THR A 11 -29.46 11.13 -34.06
N TRP A 12 -29.34 10.11 -33.21
CA TRP A 12 -30.21 8.94 -33.02
C TRP A 12 -29.68 7.54 -33.47
N TRP A 13 -29.00 6.91 -32.51
CA TRP A 13 -29.32 5.59 -31.90
C TRP A 13 -28.53 4.31 -32.28
N ILE A 14 -28.17 3.60 -31.20
CA ILE A 14 -27.76 2.19 -31.02
C ILE A 14 -26.27 1.84 -31.24
N GLN A 15 -25.49 1.83 -30.15
CA GLN A 15 -24.95 0.59 -29.58
C GLN A 15 -24.30 0.83 -28.21
N ALA A 16 -24.89 0.20 -27.20
CA ALA A 16 -24.31 0.02 -25.89
C ALA A 16 -23.09 -0.93 -25.97
N LEU A 17 -22.23 -0.83 -24.94
CA LEU A 17 -21.24 -1.83 -24.51
C LEU A 17 -19.87 -1.83 -25.22
N HIS A 18 -19.04 -0.83 -24.91
CA HIS A 18 -17.71 -1.08 -24.31
C HIS A 18 -17.11 0.23 -23.79
N LEU A 19 -17.49 0.61 -22.57
CA LEU A 19 -16.71 1.57 -21.80
C LEU A 19 -15.47 0.81 -21.28
N PRO A 20 -14.24 1.10 -21.71
CA PRO A 20 -13.10 0.79 -20.87
C PRO A 20 -13.27 1.64 -19.62
N ARG A 21 -13.64 0.97 -18.53
CA ARG A 21 -13.81 1.55 -17.20
C ARG A 21 -12.43 1.92 -16.66
N VAL A 22 -11.82 2.97 -17.22
CA VAL A 22 -10.57 3.53 -16.70
C VAL A 22 -10.93 4.21 -15.39
N ARG A 23 -10.40 3.71 -14.28
CA ARG A 23 -10.56 4.30 -12.95
C ARG A 23 -10.02 5.73 -13.00
N GLU A 24 -10.90 6.71 -12.86
CA GLU A 24 -10.53 8.11 -12.64
C GLU A 24 -10.08 8.30 -11.18
N GLU A 25 -8.80 8.01 -10.93
CA GLU A 25 -8.17 8.19 -9.63
C GLU A 25 -7.77 9.67 -9.43
N GLY A 26 -8.55 10.40 -8.62
CA GLY A 26 -8.14 11.59 -7.85
C GLY A 26 -7.33 12.68 -8.58
N LYS A 27 -7.99 13.54 -9.34
CA LYS A 27 -7.41 14.75 -9.95
C LYS A 27 -7.37 15.88 -8.93
N VAL A 28 -6.18 16.25 -8.44
CA VAL A 28 -5.99 17.46 -7.63
C VAL A 28 -5.54 18.59 -8.56
N ARG A 29 -6.32 19.68 -8.63
CA ARG A 29 -6.04 20.90 -9.43
C ARG A 29 -5.86 20.67 -10.94
N GLY A 30 -6.62 19.75 -11.52
CA GLY A 30 -6.70 19.66 -12.98
C GLY A 30 -5.51 18.96 -13.67
N LYS A 31 -4.54 18.42 -12.93
CA LYS A 31 -3.35 17.75 -13.50
C LYS A 31 -3.18 16.33 -12.94
N CYS A 32 -2.76 15.39 -13.79
CA CYS A 32 -2.50 13.99 -13.40
C CYS A 32 -1.21 13.91 -12.56
N ARG A 33 -1.06 12.87 -11.72
CA ARG A 33 0.18 12.68 -10.91
C ARG A 33 1.45 12.64 -11.75
N GLY A 34 1.39 12.11 -12.98
CA GLY A 34 2.50 12.10 -13.94
C GLY A 34 2.75 13.43 -14.66
N HIS A 35 1.78 14.35 -14.67
CA HIS A 35 1.83 15.63 -15.40
C HIS A 35 1.75 16.85 -14.45
N GLY A 36 2.41 16.76 -13.29
CA GLY A 36 2.55 17.91 -12.36
C GLY A 36 1.37 18.12 -11.40
N GLY A 37 0.51 17.12 -11.21
CA GLY A 37 -0.60 17.15 -10.23
C GLY A 37 -0.21 16.77 -8.79
N GLY A 38 1.08 16.63 -8.49
CA GLY A 38 1.58 16.23 -7.17
C GLY A 38 2.53 17.27 -6.57
N LYS A 39 2.71 17.24 -5.24
CA LYS A 39 3.75 18.06 -4.58
C LYS A 39 5.12 17.63 -5.11
N GLN A 40 5.98 18.57 -5.46
CA GLN A 40 7.36 18.29 -5.86
C GLN A 40 8.29 18.20 -4.66
N CYS A 41 9.44 17.57 -4.87
CA CYS A 41 10.50 17.51 -3.88
C CYS A 41 10.92 18.92 -3.45
N THR A 42 11.05 19.17 -2.16
CA THR A 42 11.55 20.42 -1.58
C THR A 42 13.06 20.57 -1.64
N HIS A 43 13.77 19.58 -2.19
CA HIS A 43 15.22 19.66 -2.39
C HIS A 43 15.51 20.55 -3.59
N SER A 44 16.42 21.51 -3.40
CA SER A 44 16.84 22.48 -4.43
C SER A 44 17.21 21.78 -5.73
N GLY A 45 16.55 22.15 -6.84
CA GLY A 45 16.80 21.59 -8.17
C GLY A 45 16.19 20.21 -8.45
N CYS A 46 15.38 19.65 -7.54
CA CYS A 46 14.79 18.33 -7.74
C CYS A 46 13.34 18.40 -8.27
N SER A 47 13.13 18.04 -9.54
CA SER A 47 11.79 18.00 -10.17
C SER A 47 11.00 16.71 -9.91
N ARG A 48 11.52 15.79 -9.08
CA ARG A 48 10.86 14.51 -8.79
C ARG A 48 9.63 14.73 -7.90
N PRO A 49 8.57 13.92 -8.06
CA PRO A 49 7.41 13.99 -7.19
C PRO A 49 7.80 13.67 -5.74
N ALA A 50 7.31 14.47 -4.80
CA ALA A 50 7.42 14.19 -3.38
C ALA A 50 6.48 13.05 -2.98
N ARG A 51 6.97 12.13 -2.15
CA ARG A 51 6.13 11.08 -1.55
C ARG A 51 5.69 11.48 -0.16
N LEU A 52 6.64 11.57 0.77
CA LEU A 52 6.40 11.86 2.18
C LEU A 52 7.19 13.11 2.58
N ARG A 53 6.60 13.95 3.45
CA ARG A 53 7.25 15.18 3.98
C ARG A 53 7.80 16.14 2.91
N GLY A 54 7.21 16.13 1.71
CA GLY A 54 7.65 17.01 0.63
C GLY A 54 8.97 16.63 -0.01
N LYS A 55 9.57 15.48 0.31
CA LYS A 55 10.80 14.99 -0.33
C LYS A 55 10.52 13.81 -1.25
N CYS A 56 11.32 13.67 -2.30
CA CYS A 56 11.27 12.50 -3.17
C CYS A 56 12.05 11.35 -2.53
N HIS A 57 11.88 10.13 -3.04
CA HIS A 57 12.56 8.92 -2.55
C HIS A 57 14.10 9.00 -2.39
N VAL A 58 14.80 9.90 -3.10
CA VAL A 58 16.27 10.10 -2.99
C VAL A 58 16.65 11.20 -2.00
N HIS A 59 15.72 12.08 -1.67
CA HIS A 59 15.94 13.17 -0.73
C HIS A 59 15.21 12.95 0.60
N GLU A 60 14.51 11.82 0.75
CA GLU A 60 13.93 11.40 2.01
C GLU A 60 15.05 11.16 3.04
N GLU A 61 15.10 11.99 4.08
CA GLU A 61 15.87 11.75 5.31
C GLU A 61 15.11 10.80 6.24
N THR A 62 14.51 9.76 5.68
CA THR A 62 13.78 8.77 6.47
C THR A 62 14.72 7.62 6.80
N ASN A 63 14.48 6.92 7.92
CA ASN A 63 15.09 5.64 8.22
C ASN A 63 14.73 4.64 7.12
N CYS A 64 15.50 4.67 6.03
CA CYS A 64 15.40 3.75 4.92
C CYS A 64 15.88 2.38 5.37
N CYS A 65 15.38 1.36 4.69
CA CYS A 65 15.90 0.03 4.86
C CYS A 65 17.41 -0.01 4.52
N ALA A 66 18.22 -0.59 5.40
CA ALA A 66 19.66 -0.80 5.26
C ALA A 66 20.01 -1.74 4.10
N HIS A 67 19.04 -2.49 3.58
CA HIS A 67 19.22 -3.30 2.38
C HIS A 67 19.55 -2.40 1.17
N PRO A 68 20.59 -2.73 0.37
CA PRO A 68 20.97 -1.97 -0.82
C PRO A 68 19.76 -1.70 -1.72
N CYS A 69 19.64 -0.46 -2.18
CA CYS A 69 18.58 0.01 -3.09
C CYS A 69 17.14 -0.17 -2.57
N CYS A 70 16.92 -0.42 -1.27
CA CYS A 70 15.58 -0.53 -0.71
C CYS A 70 15.08 0.81 -0.19
N LEU A 71 14.05 1.35 -0.86
CA LEU A 71 13.41 2.62 -0.52
C LEU A 71 12.23 2.46 0.46
N ASN A 72 12.02 1.26 0.98
CA ASN A 72 10.97 1.03 1.96
C ASN A 72 11.42 1.57 3.32
N GLN A 73 10.47 2.11 4.07
CA GLN A 73 10.70 2.57 5.43
C GLN A 73 11.13 1.41 6.34
N ALA A 74 12.19 1.62 7.11
CA ALA A 74 12.60 0.71 8.15
C ALA A 74 11.58 0.70 9.30
N HIS A 75 11.25 -0.49 9.75
CA HIS A 75 10.37 -0.71 10.90
C HIS A 75 11.15 -1.21 12.13
N PHE A 76 12.21 -2.00 11.92
CA PHE A 76 12.99 -2.59 13.02
C PHE A 76 14.44 -2.76 12.61
N LYS A 77 15.38 -2.24 13.41
CA LYS A 77 16.83 -2.30 13.17
C LYS A 77 17.20 -1.93 11.73
N ASP A 78 16.68 -0.79 11.28
CA ASP A 78 16.94 -0.25 9.95
C ASP A 78 16.50 -1.17 8.81
N LEU A 79 15.66 -2.19 9.03
CA LEU A 79 15.15 -3.06 7.96
C LEU A 79 13.66 -2.83 7.75
N CYS A 80 13.25 -2.82 6.49
CA CYS A 80 11.83 -2.78 6.14
C CYS A 80 11.15 -4.12 6.42
N ARG A 81 9.82 -4.12 6.32
CA ARG A 81 9.01 -5.30 6.54
C ARG A 81 9.21 -6.41 5.51
N ALA A 82 9.94 -6.20 4.41
CA ALA A 82 10.29 -7.27 3.45
C ALA A 82 11.72 -7.81 3.66
N HIS A 83 12.63 -6.96 4.13
CA HIS A 83 14.03 -7.31 4.40
C HIS A 83 14.30 -7.55 5.89
N GLY A 84 13.24 -7.66 6.70
CA GLY A 84 13.34 -7.94 8.12
C GLY A 84 13.86 -9.36 8.38
N ARG A 85 13.98 -9.70 9.67
CA ARG A 85 14.55 -10.97 10.09
C ARG A 85 13.68 -12.17 9.68
N ASN A 86 14.31 -13.24 9.24
CA ASN A 86 13.67 -14.55 9.08
C ASN A 86 13.36 -15.19 10.44
N CYS A 87 12.55 -16.24 10.40
CA CYS A 87 12.27 -17.08 11.56
C CYS A 87 13.53 -17.80 12.04
N SER A 88 13.82 -17.72 13.34
CA SER A 88 14.93 -18.40 14.00
C SER A 88 14.83 -19.94 14.02
N PHE A 89 13.76 -20.51 13.48
CA PHE A 89 13.58 -21.97 13.40
C PHE A 89 14.46 -22.54 12.27
N LYS A 90 15.18 -23.63 12.55
CA LYS A 90 16.13 -24.23 11.59
C LYS A 90 15.43 -24.58 10.27
N GLY A 91 15.98 -24.10 9.15
CA GLY A 91 15.44 -24.32 7.81
C GLY A 91 14.20 -23.50 7.46
N CYS A 92 13.75 -22.57 8.33
CA CYS A 92 12.58 -21.75 8.03
C CYS A 92 12.96 -20.48 7.26
N VAL A 93 12.46 -20.35 6.03
CA VAL A 93 12.64 -19.14 5.21
C VAL A 93 11.59 -18.06 5.48
N LYS A 94 10.52 -18.39 6.24
CA LYS A 94 9.42 -17.45 6.53
C LYS A 94 9.93 -16.30 7.39
N GLN A 95 9.36 -15.11 7.18
CA GLN A 95 9.72 -13.94 7.96
C GLN A 95 9.22 -14.04 9.41
N SER A 96 10.02 -13.54 10.36
CA SER A 96 9.61 -13.41 11.75
C SER A 96 8.52 -12.35 11.89
N VAL A 97 7.42 -12.72 12.55
CA VAL A 97 6.33 -11.81 12.90
C VAL A 97 6.60 -11.16 14.25
N SER A 98 6.93 -11.97 15.26
CA SER A 98 7.34 -11.48 16.59
C SER A 98 8.23 -12.51 17.29
N ARG A 99 9.02 -12.05 18.28
CA ARG A 99 9.92 -12.90 19.08
C ARG A 99 10.91 -13.73 18.24
N GLY A 100 11.26 -13.26 17.04
CA GLY A 100 12.15 -13.98 16.12
C GLY A 100 11.52 -15.19 15.45
N ARG A 101 10.20 -15.40 15.51
CA ARG A 101 9.53 -16.57 14.93
C ARG A 101 8.45 -16.15 13.93
N CYS A 102 8.24 -16.97 12.88
CA CYS A 102 7.13 -16.77 11.95
C CYS A 102 5.80 -17.20 12.57
N PHE A 103 4.68 -16.90 11.91
CA PHE A 103 3.35 -17.26 12.38
C PHE A 103 3.22 -18.76 12.74
N GLU A 104 3.78 -19.64 11.93
CA GLU A 104 3.69 -21.10 12.13
C GLU A 104 4.56 -21.61 13.27
N HIS A 105 5.68 -20.95 13.53
CA HIS A 105 6.60 -21.29 14.62
C HIS A 105 6.34 -20.47 15.89
N GLY A 106 5.13 -19.92 16.06
CA GLY A 106 4.72 -19.24 17.30
C GLY A 106 5.02 -17.74 17.37
N GLY A 107 5.27 -17.11 16.22
CA GLY A 107 5.26 -15.66 16.07
C GLY A 107 3.83 -15.11 15.98
N GLY A 108 3.59 -13.94 16.57
CA GLY A 108 2.26 -13.33 16.69
C GLY A 108 1.69 -13.37 18.11
N ASN A 109 0.44 -12.92 18.25
CA ASN A 109 -0.26 -12.87 19.54
C ASN A 109 -1.06 -14.16 19.76
N ARG A 110 -1.17 -14.57 21.02
CA ARG A 110 -2.09 -15.64 21.43
C ARG A 110 -3.49 -15.07 21.61
N CYS A 111 -4.49 -15.93 21.48
CA CYS A 111 -5.85 -15.57 21.82
C CYS A 111 -5.93 -15.15 23.30
N THR A 112 -6.61 -14.06 23.60
CA THR A 112 -6.84 -13.62 24.99
C THR A 112 -7.97 -14.40 25.68
N GLU A 113 -8.75 -15.18 24.94
CA GLU A 113 -9.82 -16.02 25.49
C GLU A 113 -9.25 -17.09 26.44
N ASN A 114 -9.87 -17.24 27.61
CA ASN A 114 -9.44 -18.16 28.65
C ASN A 114 -9.40 -19.61 28.12
N GLY A 115 -8.26 -20.28 28.33
CA GLY A 115 -8.02 -21.65 27.87
C GLY A 115 -7.76 -21.80 26.37
N CYS A 116 -7.71 -20.70 25.59
CA CYS A 116 -7.48 -20.78 24.16
C CYS A 116 -5.98 -20.81 23.81
N THR A 117 -5.49 -21.94 23.31
CA THR A 117 -4.10 -22.07 22.84
C THR A 117 -3.88 -21.56 21.41
N LYS A 118 -4.96 -21.18 20.72
CA LYS A 118 -4.94 -20.73 19.33
C LYS A 118 -4.27 -19.36 19.20
N GLN A 119 -3.68 -19.13 18.04
CA GLN A 119 -3.08 -17.85 17.70
C GLN A 119 -4.16 -16.84 17.28
N ALA A 120 -4.02 -15.59 17.72
CA ALA A 120 -4.90 -14.51 17.31
C ALA A 120 -4.70 -14.22 15.82
N ARG A 121 -5.78 -14.28 15.03
CA ARG A 121 -5.76 -13.89 13.62
C ARG A 121 -6.12 -12.42 13.45
N PHE A 122 -6.94 -11.87 14.36
CA PHE A 122 -7.37 -10.49 14.34
C PHE A 122 -7.31 -9.88 15.74
N GLN A 123 -6.56 -8.79 15.88
CA GLN A 123 -6.26 -8.13 17.15
C GLN A 123 -5.69 -9.11 18.19
N THR A 124 -6.53 -9.56 19.13
CA THR A 124 -6.19 -10.49 20.22
C THR A 124 -7.09 -11.72 20.26
N LYS A 125 -7.98 -11.93 19.27
CA LYS A 125 -8.89 -13.09 19.21
C LYS A 125 -8.54 -14.02 18.05
N CYS A 126 -8.67 -15.34 18.26
CA CYS A 126 -8.34 -16.35 17.25
C CYS A 126 -9.43 -16.49 16.17
N CYS A 127 -10.67 -16.21 16.54
CA CYS A 127 -11.83 -16.25 15.67
C CYS A 127 -12.78 -15.17 16.17
N SER A 128 -13.47 -14.47 15.27
CA SER A 128 -14.68 -13.73 15.61
C SER A 128 -15.68 -14.74 16.18
N GLN A 129 -15.71 -14.86 17.51
CA GLN A 129 -16.83 -15.49 18.19
C GLN A 129 -18.05 -14.67 17.76
N ARG A 130 -18.86 -15.23 16.84
CA ARG A 130 -20.25 -14.83 16.75
C ARG A 130 -20.83 -15.46 18.00
N GLU A 131 -21.06 -14.64 19.00
CA GLU A 131 -21.68 -15.07 20.24
C GLU A 131 -23.00 -15.72 19.81
N THR A 132 -23.07 -17.05 19.85
CA THR A 132 -24.36 -17.73 19.82
C THR A 132 -24.98 -17.38 21.16
N PRO A 133 -26.10 -16.64 21.20
CA PRO A 133 -26.80 -16.43 22.45
C PRO A 133 -27.17 -17.82 22.98
N LEU A 134 -26.64 -18.16 24.15
CA LEU A 134 -27.27 -19.11 25.05
C LEU A 134 -28.39 -18.31 25.73
N ASP A 135 -29.60 -18.41 25.18
CA ASP A 135 -30.86 -18.77 25.87
C ASP A 135 -32.02 -18.61 24.87
#